data_AF-A0A1C6H158-F1
#
_entry.id   AF-A0A1C6H158-F1
#
_cell.length_a   1.000
_cell.length_b   1.000
_cell.length_c   1.000
_cell.angle_alpha   90.00
_cell.angle_beta   90.00
_cell.angle_gamma   90.00
#
_symmetry.space_group_name_H-M   'P 1'
#
loop_
_entity.id
_entity.type
_entity.pdbx_description
1 polymer ?
#
loop_
_entity_poly.entity_id
_entity_poly.type
_entity_poly.pdbx_seq_one_letter_code
_entity_poly.pdbx_strand_id
1 'polypeptide(L)'
;MICNLHSFFQQGHYEIRAYNGSLHAGEVRSQIVLALAISNAAMTKKYCSPHVSQSDNMRYSFRVWLLNLGLIGDEFKNCRTHLLKHLEGDIAWRHPEDGIAARAKLKEKRELERQAAREQRVELVSDNSTQVENVPEEHIEPSESECDEFEEEFEMSM
;
A
#
# COMPACT_ATOMS: atom_id res chain seq x y z
N MET A 1 4.51 29.19 -11.59
CA MET A 1 3.08 29.10 -11.97
C MET A 1 2.90 27.78 -12.70
N ILE A 2 2.21 26.81 -12.10
CA ILE A 2 2.18 25.40 -12.55
C ILE A 2 1.18 25.19 -13.70
N CYS A 3 0.16 26.05 -13.81
CA CYS A 3 -0.83 26.03 -14.89
C CYS A 3 -0.84 27.42 -15.56
N ASN A 4 -0.77 27.46 -16.89
CA ASN A 4 -0.83 28.68 -17.68
C ASN A 4 -2.17 28.72 -18.44
N LEU A 5 -2.98 29.71 -18.10
CA LEU A 5 -4.29 29.99 -18.70
C LEU A 5 -4.23 31.04 -19.81
N HIS A 6 -3.08 31.65 -20.08
CA HIS A 6 -2.97 32.66 -21.14
C HIS A 6 -3.31 32.09 -22.52
N SER A 7 -2.87 30.86 -22.81
CA SER A 7 -3.21 30.14 -24.04
C SER A 7 -4.72 29.81 -24.13
N PHE A 8 -5.43 29.75 -23.00
CA PHE A 8 -6.86 29.42 -22.99
C PHE A 8 -7.69 30.56 -23.57
N PHE A 9 -7.35 31.81 -23.24
CA PHE A 9 -8.07 32.98 -23.75
C PHE A 9 -7.79 33.28 -25.23
N GLN A 10 -6.71 32.71 -25.80
CA GLN A 10 -6.36 32.91 -27.21
C GLN A 10 -6.79 31.75 -28.11
N GLN A 11 -6.59 30.51 -27.66
CA GLN A 11 -6.72 29.31 -28.49
C GLN A 11 -7.63 28.24 -27.86
N GLY A 12 -8.20 28.49 -26.68
CA GLY A 12 -9.10 27.54 -26.01
C GLY A 12 -8.38 26.35 -25.34
N HIS A 13 -7.05 26.38 -25.23
CA HIS A 13 -6.26 25.31 -24.63
C HIS A 13 -5.54 25.78 -23.36
N TYR A 14 -5.41 24.90 -22.37
CA TYR A 14 -4.67 25.20 -21.14
C TYR A 14 -3.35 24.41 -21.11
N GLU A 15 -2.30 25.01 -20.55
CA GLU A 15 -0.96 24.40 -20.46
C GLU A 15 -0.62 24.06 -19.02
N ILE A 16 -0.22 22.81 -18.76
CA ILE A 16 0.34 22.39 -17.47
C ILE A 16 1.87 22.44 -17.58
N ARG A 17 2.52 23.33 -16.83
CA ARG A 17 3.98 23.49 -16.74
C ARG A 17 4.55 22.84 -15.48
N ALA A 18 4.04 21.65 -15.15
CA ALA A 18 4.36 20.91 -13.94
C ALA A 18 5.40 19.80 -14.15
N TYR A 19 6.05 19.76 -15.33
CA TYR A 19 6.90 18.64 -15.72
C TYR A 19 8.36 19.08 -15.86
N ASN A 20 9.21 18.54 -14.98
CA ASN A 20 10.65 18.55 -15.17
C ASN A 20 10.99 17.35 -16.06
N GLY A 21 11.56 17.61 -17.23
CA GLY A 21 11.88 16.57 -18.22
C GLY A 21 12.64 15.39 -17.61
N SER A 22 12.20 14.16 -17.93
CA SER A 22 12.85 12.91 -17.52
C SER A 22 12.94 11.95 -18.71
N LEU A 23 14.03 11.19 -18.80
CA LEU A 23 14.20 10.13 -19.79
C LEU A 23 13.56 8.81 -19.33
N HIS A 24 13.12 8.72 -18.07
CA HIS A 24 12.54 7.51 -17.53
C HIS A 24 11.13 7.30 -18.09
N ALA A 25 10.95 6.23 -18.89
CA ALA A 25 9.69 5.95 -19.58
C ALA A 25 8.48 5.85 -18.63
N GLY A 26 8.68 5.30 -17.42
CA GLY A 26 7.64 5.20 -16.41
C GLY A 26 7.19 6.56 -15.86
N GLU A 27 8.12 7.50 -15.70
CA GLU A 27 7.83 8.86 -15.22
C GLU A 27 7.09 9.64 -16.30
N VAL A 28 7.58 9.61 -17.55
CA VAL A 28 6.91 10.24 -18.71
C VAL A 28 5.48 9.74 -18.83
N ARG A 29 5.29 8.42 -18.84
CA ARG A 29 3.96 7.79 -18.94
C ARG A 29 3.06 8.22 -17.79
N SER A 30 3.57 8.19 -16.55
CA SER A 30 2.78 8.54 -15.37
C SER A 30 2.29 9.99 -15.40
N GLN A 31 3.11 10.91 -15.90
CA GLN A 31 2.78 12.34 -16.02
C GLN A 31 1.75 12.59 -17.12
N ILE A 32 1.88 11.91 -18.27
CA ILE A 32 0.88 11.98 -19.35
C ILE A 32 -0.47 11.45 -18.85
N VAL A 33 -0.47 10.29 -18.20
CA VAL A 33 -1.70 9.70 -17.64
C VAL A 33 -2.33 10.61 -16.59
N LEU A 34 -1.52 11.23 -15.72
CA LEU A 34 -1.99 12.19 -14.74
C LEU A 34 -2.68 13.40 -15.41
N ALA A 35 -2.05 13.99 -16.43
CA ALA A 35 -2.62 15.12 -17.16
C ALA A 35 -3.95 14.76 -17.84
N LEU A 36 -4.04 13.56 -18.43
CA LEU A 36 -5.28 13.05 -19.03
C LEU A 36 -6.37 12.82 -17.97
N ALA A 37 -6.02 12.23 -16.83
CA ALA A 37 -6.97 11.98 -15.75
C ALA A 37 -7.51 13.29 -15.14
N ILE A 38 -6.66 14.31 -14.97
CA ILE A 38 -7.07 15.65 -14.52
C ILE A 38 -7.99 16.29 -15.56
N SER A 39 -7.66 16.18 -16.86
CA SER A 39 -8.52 16.68 -17.95
C SER A 39 -9.91 16.05 -17.90
N ASN A 40 -9.97 14.73 -17.75
CA ASN A 40 -11.23 13.99 -17.64
C ASN A 40 -12.01 14.39 -16.37
N ALA A 41 -11.33 14.55 -15.24
CA ALA A 41 -11.96 15.01 -14.01
C ALA A 41 -12.52 16.43 -14.14
N ALA A 42 -11.82 17.34 -14.82
CA ALA A 42 -12.31 18.70 -15.07
C ALA A 42 -13.60 18.71 -15.92
N MET A 43 -13.73 17.77 -16.86
CA MET A 43 -14.93 17.66 -17.71
C MET A 43 -16.10 16.95 -17.02
N THR A 44 -15.83 16.02 -16.12
CA THR A 44 -16.85 15.15 -15.50
C THR A 44 -17.33 15.62 -14.14
N LYS A 45 -16.48 16.30 -13.36
CA LYS A 45 -16.83 16.75 -12.00
C LYS A 45 -17.68 18.01 -12.07
N LYS A 46 -18.81 18.00 -11.36
CA LYS A 46 -19.78 19.11 -11.31
C LYS A 46 -19.26 20.34 -10.55
N TYR A 47 -18.35 20.13 -9.59
CA TYR A 47 -17.83 21.18 -8.72
C TYR A 47 -16.34 20.97 -8.49
N CYS A 48 -15.60 22.08 -8.40
CA CYS A 48 -14.21 22.11 -7.96
C CYS A 48 -14.07 23.18 -6.88
N SER A 49 -13.39 22.86 -5.79
CA SER A 49 -13.12 23.83 -4.73
C SER A 49 -11.72 24.41 -4.92
N PRO A 50 -11.54 25.74 -4.83
CA PRO A 50 -10.22 26.35 -4.84
C PRO A 50 -9.47 26.15 -3.51
N HIS A 51 -10.13 25.61 -2.49
CA HIS A 51 -9.53 25.40 -1.17
C HIS A 51 -8.40 24.37 -1.24
N VAL A 52 -7.20 24.78 -0.83
CA VAL A 52 -6.03 23.90 -0.75
C VAL A 52 -6.19 22.97 0.45
N SER A 53 -6.33 21.67 0.19
CA SER A 53 -6.35 20.67 1.26
C SER A 53 -4.94 20.52 1.85
N GLN A 54 -4.81 20.80 3.16
CA GLN A 54 -3.61 20.49 3.92
C GLN A 54 -3.75 19.10 4.56
N SER A 55 -2.70 18.31 4.51
CA SER A 55 -2.69 16.94 5.04
C SER A 55 -1.31 16.64 5.60
N ASP A 56 -1.28 16.07 6.81
CA ASP A 56 -0.03 15.69 7.49
C ASP A 56 0.70 14.55 6.76
N ASN A 57 -0.06 13.70 6.06
CA ASN A 57 0.48 12.67 5.18
C ASN A 57 0.13 12.98 3.72
N MET A 58 1.10 13.54 2.98
CA MET A 58 0.91 13.89 1.57
C MET A 58 0.85 12.65 0.67
N ARG A 59 1.59 11.58 0.99
CA ARG A 59 1.61 10.34 0.21
C ARG A 59 0.26 9.63 0.22
N TYR A 60 -0.37 9.51 1.40
CA TYR A 60 -1.72 8.95 1.53
C TYR A 60 -2.76 9.79 0.78
N SER A 61 -2.78 11.10 1.04
CA SER A 61 -3.76 12.01 0.44
C SER A 61 -3.65 12.05 -1.08
N PHE A 62 -2.42 12.07 -1.62
CA PHE A 62 -2.22 12.03 -3.06
C PHE A 62 -2.68 10.70 -3.66
N ARG A 63 -2.39 9.56 -3.00
CA ARG A 63 -2.90 8.26 -3.46
C ARG A 63 -4.43 8.23 -3.54
N VAL A 64 -5.11 8.65 -2.48
CA VAL A 64 -6.58 8.68 -2.44
C VAL A 64 -7.14 9.60 -3.53
N TRP A 65 -6.48 10.74 -3.75
CA TRP A 65 -6.83 11.64 -4.84
C TRP A 65 -6.67 10.99 -6.22
N LEU A 66 -5.57 10.27 -6.47
CA LEU A 66 -5.37 9.51 -7.71
C LEU A 66 -6.44 8.42 -7.92
N LEU A 67 -6.87 7.75 -6.86
CA LEU A 67 -7.97 6.78 -6.92
C LEU A 67 -9.30 7.46 -7.29
N ASN A 68 -9.57 8.63 -6.72
CA ASN A 68 -10.77 9.42 -7.04
C ASN A 68 -10.78 10.00 -8.47
N LEU A 69 -9.61 10.08 -9.12
CA LEU A 69 -9.47 10.40 -10.55
C LEU A 69 -9.68 9.18 -11.46
N GLY A 70 -9.75 7.97 -10.92
CA GLY A 70 -9.98 6.74 -11.67
C GLY A 70 -8.73 5.93 -12.01
N LEU A 71 -7.56 6.24 -11.42
CA LEU A 71 -6.34 5.42 -11.58
C LEU A 71 -6.41 4.17 -10.68
N ILE A 72 -7.39 3.31 -10.96
CA ILE A 72 -7.71 2.08 -10.23
C ILE A 72 -7.36 0.89 -11.13
N GLY A 73 -6.65 -0.10 -10.61
CA GLY A 73 -6.22 -1.28 -11.36
C GLY A 73 -4.71 -1.49 -11.32
N ASP A 74 -4.29 -2.65 -11.80
CA ASP A 74 -2.88 -3.03 -11.87
C ASP A 74 -2.15 -2.30 -13.00
N GLU A 75 -2.86 -1.93 -14.07
CA GLU A 75 -2.30 -1.15 -15.17
C GLU A 75 -1.79 0.24 -14.72
N PHE A 76 -2.39 0.80 -13.67
CA PHE A 76 -2.00 2.08 -13.09
C PHE A 76 -1.08 1.93 -11.86
N LYS A 77 -0.73 0.71 -11.44
CA LYS A 77 0.17 0.47 -10.29
C LYS A 77 1.54 1.11 -10.52
N ASN A 78 2.11 0.91 -11.70
CA ASN A 78 3.39 1.53 -12.07
C ASN A 78 3.30 3.08 -12.08
N CYS A 79 2.23 3.63 -12.67
CA CYS A 79 2.01 5.08 -12.71
C CYS A 79 1.91 5.68 -11.31
N ARG A 80 1.10 5.08 -10.43
CA ARG A 80 0.95 5.52 -9.03
C ARG A 80 2.28 5.46 -8.29
N THR A 81 3.08 4.42 -8.51
CA THR A 81 4.39 4.27 -7.86
C THR A 81 5.33 5.41 -8.25
N HIS A 82 5.43 5.75 -9.53
CA HIS A 82 6.25 6.87 -10.00
C HIS A 82 5.78 8.22 -9.44
N LEU A 83 4.46 8.44 -9.41
CA LEU A 83 3.87 9.67 -8.87
C LEU A 83 4.06 9.81 -7.34
N LEU A 84 4.07 8.70 -6.61
CA LEU A 84 4.19 8.68 -5.15
C LEU A 84 5.65 8.57 -4.65
N LYS A 85 6.62 8.33 -5.54
CA LYS A 85 8.02 8.04 -5.17
C LYS A 85 8.69 9.15 -4.36
N HIS A 86 8.36 10.41 -4.65
CA HIS A 86 8.98 11.59 -4.04
C HIS A 86 8.19 12.19 -2.89
N LEU A 87 7.11 11.53 -2.44
CA LEU A 87 6.27 12.01 -1.35
C LEU A 87 6.56 11.27 -0.06
N GLU A 88 6.72 12.03 1.01
CA GLU A 88 6.94 11.52 2.36
C GLU A 88 5.63 11.06 3.01
N GLY A 89 5.73 10.05 3.88
CA GLY A 89 4.62 9.50 4.64
C GLY A 89 4.26 8.04 4.30
N ASP A 90 3.29 7.53 5.05
CA ASP A 90 2.75 6.18 4.90
C ASP A 90 1.72 6.11 3.75
N ILE A 91 1.66 4.99 3.04
CA ILE A 91 0.70 4.75 1.96
C ILE A 91 -0.66 4.29 2.52
N ALA A 92 -0.63 3.54 3.63
CA ALA A 92 -1.80 2.84 4.17
C ALA A 92 -2.62 3.72 5.12
N TRP A 93 -1.96 4.55 5.93
CA TRP A 93 -2.60 5.29 7.03
C TRP A 93 -2.51 6.80 6.83
N ARG A 94 -3.62 7.51 7.10
CA ARG A 94 -3.66 8.97 7.06
C ARG A 94 -2.87 9.58 8.23
N HIS A 95 -3.02 9.00 9.42
CA HIS A 95 -2.21 9.34 10.60
C HIS A 95 -1.30 8.15 10.92
N PRO A 96 0.02 8.38 11.12
CA PRO A 96 0.96 7.29 11.42
C PRO A 96 0.63 6.58 12.74
N GLU A 97 -0.02 7.26 13.68
CA GLU A 97 -0.50 6.72 14.95
C GLU A 97 -1.49 5.55 14.76
N ASP A 98 -2.39 5.65 13.78
CA ASP A 98 -3.36 4.60 13.47
C ASP A 98 -2.67 3.30 13.04
N GLY A 99 -1.58 3.43 12.27
CA GLY A 99 -0.77 2.29 11.85
C GLY A 99 -0.03 1.62 13.02
N ILE A 100 0.43 2.41 13.99
CA ILE A 100 1.09 1.88 15.20
C ILE A 100 0.07 1.13 16.06
N ALA A 101 -1.11 1.71 16.29
CA ALA A 101 -2.17 1.08 17.05
C ALA A 101 -2.68 -0.22 16.39
N ALA A 102 -2.82 -0.25 15.07
CA ALA A 102 -3.20 -1.45 14.33
C ALA A 102 -2.15 -2.57 14.45
N ARG A 103 -0.86 -2.21 14.34
CA ARG A 103 0.25 -3.16 14.53
C ARG A 103 0.31 -3.70 15.96
N ALA A 104 0.11 -2.86 16.96
CA ALA A 104 0.08 -3.27 18.37
C ALA A 104 -1.05 -4.29 18.64
N LYS A 105 -2.27 -3.99 18.20
CA LYS A 105 -3.42 -4.91 18.33
C LYS A 105 -3.19 -6.25 17.63
N LEU A 106 -2.55 -6.23 16.45
CA LEU A 106 -2.24 -7.45 15.72
C LEU A 106 -1.21 -8.31 16.48
N LYS A 107 -0.22 -7.67 17.11
CA LYS A 107 0.79 -8.36 17.92
C LYS A 107 0.19 -9.00 19.17
N GLU A 108 -0.65 -8.27 19.90
CA GLU A 108 -1.37 -8.79 21.08
C GLU A 108 -2.25 -10.01 20.71
N LYS A 109 -2.96 -9.93 19.58
CA LYS A 109 -3.78 -11.04 19.10
C LYS A 109 -2.94 -12.29 18.78
N ARG A 110 -1.81 -12.14 18.09
CA ARG A 110 -0.90 -13.26 17.79
C ARG A 110 -0.29 -13.86 19.06
N GLU A 111 -0.01 -13.04 20.07
CA GLU A 111 0.53 -13.52 21.35
C GLU A 111 -0.52 -14.31 22.15
N LEU A 112 -1.77 -13.84 22.18
CA LEU A 112 -2.89 -14.56 22.77
C LEU A 112 -3.17 -15.89 22.06
N GLU A 113 -3.14 -15.91 20.72
CA GLU A 113 -3.28 -17.15 19.94
C GLU A 113 -2.16 -18.14 20.24
N ARG A 114 -0.91 -17.66 20.39
CA ARG A 114 0.24 -18.51 20.76
C ARG A 114 0.11 -19.04 22.19
N GLN A 115 -0.38 -18.23 23.12
CA GLN A 115 -0.64 -18.65 24.51
C GLN A 115 -1.76 -19.69 24.54
N ALA A 116 -2.88 -19.45 23.85
CA ALA A 116 -3.99 -20.40 23.74
C ALA A 116 -3.58 -21.72 23.07
N ALA A 117 -2.76 -21.68 22.02
CA ALA A 117 -2.23 -22.89 21.39
C ALA A 117 -1.29 -23.67 22.33
N ARG A 118 -0.54 -22.97 23.18
CA ARG A 118 0.31 -23.60 24.20
C ARG A 118 -0.53 -24.21 25.32
N GLU A 119 -1.56 -23.53 25.78
CA GLU A 119 -2.51 -24.02 26.78
C GLU A 119 -3.30 -25.24 26.26
N GLN A 120 -3.83 -25.19 25.03
CA GLN A 120 -4.46 -26.35 24.38
C GLN A 120 -3.51 -27.54 24.27
N ARG A 121 -2.24 -27.31 23.91
CA ARG A 121 -1.24 -28.40 23.85
C ARG A 121 -0.96 -29.00 25.23
N VAL A 122 -0.98 -28.19 26.29
CA VAL A 122 -0.76 -28.66 27.67
C VAL A 122 -1.98 -29.42 28.20
N GLU A 123 -3.20 -28.97 27.90
CA GLU A 123 -4.44 -29.70 28.24
C GLU A 123 -4.52 -31.06 27.55
N LEU A 124 -4.20 -31.16 26.26
CA LEU A 124 -4.17 -32.44 25.52
C LEU A 124 -3.15 -33.45 26.09
N VAL A 125 -2.07 -32.98 26.73
CA VAL A 125 -1.07 -33.84 27.38
C VAL A 125 -1.51 -34.25 28.79
N SER A 126 -2.30 -33.43 29.48
CA SER A 126 -2.87 -33.72 30.80
C SER A 126 -3.89 -34.85 30.75
N ASP A 127 -4.76 -34.86 29.74
CA ASP A 127 -5.83 -35.88 29.62
C ASP A 127 -5.32 -37.28 29.24
N ASN A 128 -4.09 -37.40 28.72
CA ASN A 128 -3.50 -38.68 28.34
C ASN A 128 -2.73 -39.40 29.47
N SER A 129 -2.74 -38.88 30.70
CA SER A 129 -2.05 -39.52 31.85
C SER A 129 -2.78 -40.73 32.45
N THR A 130 -3.87 -41.23 31.84
CA THR A 130 -4.45 -42.55 32.17
C THR A 130 -4.51 -43.45 30.95
N GLN A 131 -3.35 -43.83 30.41
CA GLN A 131 -3.08 -45.17 29.85
C GLN A 131 -1.62 -45.20 29.37
N VAL A 132 -0.75 -45.82 30.18
CA VAL A 132 0.59 -46.22 29.77
C VAL A 132 0.48 -47.64 29.21
N GLU A 133 0.71 -47.82 27.91
CA GLU A 133 1.15 -49.10 27.35
C GLU A 133 2.06 -48.91 26.11
N ASN A 134 2.97 -49.88 25.93
CA ASN A 134 4.19 -49.95 25.11
C ASN A 134 4.11 -49.69 23.57
N VAL A 135 5.13 -48.97 23.02
CA VAL A 135 6.16 -49.27 21.95
C VAL A 135 5.74 -50.06 20.66
N PRO A 136 6.28 -49.89 19.40
CA PRO A 136 7.52 -49.21 18.90
C PRO A 136 7.44 -48.33 17.60
N GLU A 137 8.58 -47.64 17.35
CA GLU A 137 9.21 -47.14 16.09
C GLU A 137 8.54 -47.41 14.72
N GLU A 138 8.28 -46.35 13.93
CA GLU A 138 8.57 -46.33 12.48
C GLU A 138 8.99 -44.93 12.00
N HIS A 139 10.02 -44.95 11.15
CA HIS A 139 10.77 -43.85 10.57
C HIS A 139 10.04 -43.31 9.33
N ILE A 140 9.72 -42.01 9.26
CA ILE A 140 9.40 -41.33 8.01
C ILE A 140 10.09 -39.97 7.99
N GLU A 141 10.88 -39.75 6.94
CA GLU A 141 11.80 -38.63 6.73
C GLU A 141 11.12 -37.24 6.64
N PRO A 142 11.88 -36.14 6.83
CA PRO A 142 11.36 -34.79 6.72
C PRO A 142 11.23 -34.39 5.24
N SER A 143 10.01 -34.14 4.76
CA SER A 143 9.81 -33.39 3.52
C SER A 143 9.84 -31.90 3.83
N GLU A 144 10.93 -31.24 3.43
CA GLU A 144 11.04 -29.79 3.38
C GLU A 144 9.96 -29.25 2.42
N SER A 145 9.07 -28.39 2.92
CA SER A 145 8.14 -27.61 2.12
C SER A 145 8.55 -26.15 2.25
N GLU A 146 9.40 -25.72 1.32
CA GLU A 146 9.67 -24.32 1.02
C GLU A 146 8.35 -23.56 0.84
N CYS A 147 8.07 -22.63 1.76
CA CYS A 147 7.09 -21.55 1.60
C CYS A 147 7.47 -20.43 2.58
N ASP A 148 8.70 -19.95 2.50
CA ASP A 148 9.13 -18.68 3.12
C ASP A 148 10.07 -17.96 2.14
N GLU A 149 9.51 -17.50 1.03
CA GLU A 149 10.22 -16.61 0.11
C GLU A 149 9.24 -15.58 -0.45
N PHE A 150 8.77 -14.66 0.40
CA PHE A 150 8.18 -13.42 -0.11
C PHE A 150 8.27 -12.20 0.82
N GLU A 151 8.60 -12.35 2.11
CA GLU A 151 8.64 -11.19 3.02
C GLU A 151 10.04 -10.60 3.27
N GLU A 152 11.14 -11.26 2.89
CA GLU A 152 12.50 -10.75 3.18
C GLU A 152 13.06 -9.76 2.13
N GLU A 153 12.49 -9.64 0.92
CA GLU A 153 13.09 -8.78 -0.12
C GLU A 153 12.90 -7.27 0.14
N PHE A 154 12.03 -6.87 1.07
CA PHE A 154 11.77 -5.45 1.33
C PHE A 154 12.60 -4.84 2.47
N GLU A 155 13.32 -5.64 3.26
CA GLU A 155 14.11 -5.16 4.41
C GLU A 155 15.63 -5.08 4.14
N MET A 156 16.12 -5.64 3.03
CA MET A 156 17.56 -5.60 2.69
C MET A 156 18.00 -4.41 1.81
N SER A 157 17.16 -3.38 1.63
CA SER A 157 17.51 -2.18 0.82
C SER A 157 17.48 -0.85 1.59
N MET A 158 17.60 -0.86 2.92
CA MET A 158 17.87 0.37 3.69
C MET A 158 19.20 0.29 4.44
#